data_AF-A0A935MEU2-F1
#
_entry.id   AF-A0A935MEU2-F1
#
_cell.length_a   1.000
_cell.length_b   1.000
_cell.length_c   1.000
_cell.angle_alpha   90.00
_cell.angle_beta   90.00
_cell.angle_gamma   90.00
#
_symmetry.space_group_name_H-M   'P 1'
#
loop_
_entity.id
_entity.type
_entity.pdbx_description
1 polymer ?
#
loop_
_entity_poly.entity_id
_entity_poly.type
_entity_poly.pdbx_seq_one_letter_code
_entity_poly.pdbx_strand_id
1 'polypeptide(L)'
;MFGSPRSPVAAYASVGLETSVPTADPHKLILLLFEGAKLAISAAKMHMAQGNIAEKGSSISKAIDIITNGLSASLDYEAGADLAAKLGALYEYMAERLLWANMKNNAAALDEVTQLLGELHSAWAQIAPGKELAA
;
A
#
# COMPACT_ATOMS: atom_id res chain seq x y z
N MET A 1 -21.07 16.60 -16.86
CA MET A 1 -20.79 16.89 -15.43
C MET A 1 -20.21 15.62 -14.84
N PHE A 2 -18.94 15.65 -14.46
CA PHE A 2 -18.09 14.47 -14.27
C PHE A 2 -18.52 13.60 -13.08
N GLY A 3 -18.57 12.29 -13.29
CA GLY A 3 -18.89 11.30 -12.27
C GLY A 3 -17.73 11.14 -11.28
N SER A 4 -18.08 11.14 -10.00
CA SER A 4 -17.16 10.89 -8.89
C SER A 4 -16.45 9.54 -9.06
N PRO A 5 -15.13 9.45 -8.82
CA PRO A 5 -14.46 8.16 -8.78
C PRO A 5 -14.94 7.42 -7.52
N ARG A 6 -15.62 6.29 -7.74
CA ARG A 6 -15.86 5.32 -6.66
C ARG A 6 -14.48 4.82 -6.20
N SER A 7 -14.08 5.19 -4.99
CA SER A 7 -12.94 4.57 -4.32
C SER A 7 -13.21 3.07 -4.20
N PRO A 8 -12.33 2.18 -4.73
CA PRO A 8 -12.52 0.73 -4.65
C PRO A 8 -12.62 0.20 -3.22
N VAL A 9 -12.13 0.96 -2.23
CA VAL A 9 -12.11 0.58 -0.80
C VAL A 9 -13.49 0.75 -0.14
N ALA A 10 -14.31 1.70 -0.59
CA ALA A 10 -15.67 1.90 -0.07
C ALA A 10 -16.62 0.72 -0.40
N ALA A 11 -16.28 -0.08 -1.41
CA ALA A 11 -17.00 -1.32 -1.73
C ALA A 11 -16.70 -2.47 -0.75
N TYR A 12 -15.62 -2.39 0.04
CA TYR A 12 -15.26 -3.43 1.01
C TYR A 12 -15.74 -3.11 2.42
N ALA A 13 -15.86 -1.82 2.79
CA ALA A 13 -16.40 -1.42 4.09
C ALA A 13 -17.92 -1.68 4.24
N SER A 14 -18.65 -1.83 3.14
CA SER A 14 -20.12 -1.98 3.14
C SER A 14 -20.62 -3.43 3.02
N VAL A 15 -19.73 -4.43 3.00
CA VAL A 15 -20.09 -5.86 2.87
C VAL A 15 -19.84 -6.60 4.20
N GLY A 16 -20.18 -5.96 5.32
CA GLY A 16 -20.11 -6.55 6.67
C GLY A 16 -21.48 -6.83 7.31
N LEU A 17 -22.57 -6.44 6.66
CA LEU A 17 -23.94 -6.69 7.11
C LEU A 17 -24.65 -7.46 6.01
N GLU A 18 -25.14 -8.65 6.33
CA GLU A 18 -25.96 -9.51 5.46
C GLU A 18 -25.19 -10.22 4.33
N THR A 19 -24.57 -11.37 4.63
CA THR A 19 -24.56 -12.63 3.85
C THR A 19 -23.25 -13.42 4.01
N SER A 20 -23.40 -14.73 4.23
CA SER A 20 -22.35 -15.74 4.43
C SER A 20 -21.46 -15.97 3.21
N VAL A 21 -20.70 -14.96 2.79
CA VAL A 21 -19.50 -15.10 1.96
C VAL A 21 -18.30 -15.08 2.92
N PRO A 22 -17.21 -15.85 2.71
CA PRO A 22 -15.99 -15.64 3.47
C PRO A 22 -15.48 -14.24 3.12
N THR A 23 -15.89 -13.24 3.89
CA THR A 23 -15.36 -11.89 3.83
C THR A 23 -13.87 -12.04 4.09
N ALA A 24 -13.04 -11.69 3.11
CA ALA A 24 -11.60 -11.77 3.26
C ALA A 24 -11.22 -11.01 4.54
N ASP A 25 -10.48 -11.67 5.44
CA ASP A 25 -10.03 -11.10 6.69
C ASP A 25 -9.38 -9.73 6.42
N PRO A 26 -9.95 -8.60 6.93
CA PRO A 26 -9.43 -7.27 6.70
C PRO A 26 -7.95 -7.14 7.06
N HIS A 27 -7.49 -7.88 8.09
CA HIS A 27 -6.08 -7.92 8.46
C HIS A 27 -5.21 -8.49 7.34
N LYS A 28 -5.66 -9.60 6.73
CA LYS A 28 -4.98 -10.27 5.62
C LYS A 28 -5.00 -9.43 4.34
N LEU A 29 -6.06 -8.67 4.09
CA LEU A 29 -6.13 -7.77 2.93
C LEU A 29 -5.03 -6.70 2.97
N ILE A 30 -4.78 -6.11 4.14
CA ILE A 30 -3.69 -5.14 4.32
C ILE A 30 -2.32 -5.77 4.07
N LEU A 31 -2.09 -7.01 4.56
CA LEU A 31 -0.86 -7.75 4.26
C LEU A 31 -0.65 -7.95 2.74
N LEU A 32 -1.71 -8.35 2.03
CA LEU A 32 -1.66 -8.51 0.57
C LEU A 32 -1.38 -7.20 -0.17
N LEU A 33 -1.88 -6.06 0.32
CA LEU A 33 -1.57 -4.74 -0.26
C LEU A 33 -0.08 -4.41 -0.09
N PHE A 34 0.49 -4.63 1.10
CA PHE A 34 1.93 -4.45 1.31
C PHE A 34 2.77 -5.36 0.39
N GLU A 35 2.40 -6.64 0.26
CA GLU A 35 3.08 -7.57 -0.65
C GLU A 35 2.96 -7.12 -2.11
N GLY A 36 1.76 -6.70 -2.54
CA GLY A 36 1.50 -6.20 -3.88
C GLY A 36 2.30 -4.95 -4.22
N ALA A 37 2.40 -4.00 -3.29
CA ALA A 37 3.21 -2.79 -3.45
C ALA A 37 4.70 -3.13 -3.61
N LYS A 38 5.27 -3.97 -2.73
CA LYS A 38 6.67 -4.40 -2.84
C LYS A 38 6.95 -5.16 -4.14
N LEU A 39 6.03 -6.02 -4.58
CA LEU A 39 6.17 -6.75 -5.85
C LEU A 39 6.19 -5.78 -7.05
N ALA A 40 5.33 -4.77 -7.04
CA ALA A 40 5.32 -3.74 -8.07
C ALA A 40 6.63 -2.91 -8.08
N ILE A 41 7.17 -2.59 -6.90
CA ILE A 41 8.48 -1.90 -6.80
C ILE A 41 9.62 -2.79 -7.31
N SER A 42 9.61 -4.09 -6.98
CA SER A 42 10.60 -5.05 -7.49
C SER A 42 10.54 -5.16 -9.02
N ALA A 43 9.34 -5.20 -9.61
CA ALA A 43 9.16 -5.18 -11.06
C ALA A 43 9.69 -3.88 -11.68
N ALA A 44 9.39 -2.73 -11.06
CA ALA A 44 9.92 -1.44 -11.48
C ALA A 44 11.46 -1.41 -11.48
N LYS A 45 12.10 -1.97 -10.45
CA LYS A 45 13.56 -2.04 -10.34
C LYS A 45 14.16 -2.91 -11.45
N MET A 46 13.53 -4.06 -11.76
CA MET A 46 13.94 -4.93 -12.85
C MET A 46 13.82 -4.24 -14.22
N HIS A 47 12.69 -3.60 -14.49
CA HIS A 47 12.49 -2.83 -15.73
C HIS A 47 13.44 -1.64 -15.84
N MET A 48 13.74 -0.96 -14.72
CA MET A 48 14.73 0.11 -14.68
C MET A 48 16.13 -0.39 -15.07
N ALA A 49 16.56 -1.55 -14.55
CA ALA A 49 17.84 -2.16 -14.89
C ALA A 49 17.93 -2.60 -16.35
N GLN A 50 16.81 -2.98 -16.95
CA GLN A 50 16.71 -3.40 -18.36
C GLN A 50 16.52 -2.23 -19.34
N GLY A 51 16.27 -1.01 -18.86
CA GLY A 51 15.97 0.15 -19.71
C GLY A 51 14.53 0.18 -20.25
N ASN A 52 13.63 -0.65 -19.72
CA ASN A 52 12.23 -0.75 -20.14
C ASN A 52 11.40 0.38 -19.51
N ILE A 53 11.45 1.58 -20.11
CA ILE A 53 10.92 2.81 -19.50
C ILE A 53 9.41 2.77 -19.28
N ALA A 54 8.63 2.23 -20.22
CA ALA A 54 7.17 2.20 -20.14
C ALA A 54 6.70 1.25 -19.02
N GLU A 55 7.28 0.05 -18.97
CA GLU A 55 6.97 -0.99 -17.99
C GLU A 55 7.45 -0.59 -16.59
N LYS A 56 8.60 0.08 -16.48
CA LYS A 56 9.05 0.73 -15.24
C LYS A 56 8.00 1.73 -14.77
N GLY A 57 7.57 2.64 -15.64
CA GLY A 57 6.55 3.65 -15.30
C GLY A 57 5.25 3.02 -14.83
N SER A 58 4.76 2.01 -15.55
CA SER A 58 3.54 1.25 -15.19
C SER A 58 3.67 0.58 -13.82
N SER A 59 4.81 -0.07 -13.55
CA SER A 59 5.06 -0.74 -12.27
C SER A 59 5.15 0.24 -11.10
N ILE A 60 5.79 1.39 -11.30
CA ILE A 60 5.85 2.45 -10.28
C ILE A 60 4.46 3.03 -10.02
N SER A 61 3.71 3.35 -11.07
CA SER A 61 2.33 3.85 -10.92
C SER A 61 1.44 2.86 -10.18
N LYS A 62 1.59 1.55 -10.42
CA LYS A 62 0.89 0.51 -9.67
C LYS A 62 1.27 0.49 -8.19
N ALA A 63 2.56 0.62 -7.86
CA ALA A 63 2.99 0.71 -6.47
C ALA A 63 2.40 1.94 -5.76
N ILE A 64 2.43 3.10 -6.42
CA ILE A 64 1.83 4.34 -5.91
C ILE A 64 0.32 4.16 -5.68
N ASP A 65 -0.39 3.60 -6.65
CA ASP A 65 -1.84 3.36 -6.55
C ASP A 65 -2.21 2.46 -5.36
N ILE A 66 -1.46 1.38 -5.13
CA ILE A 66 -1.66 0.50 -3.97
C ILE A 66 -1.43 1.27 -2.65
N ILE A 67 -0.41 2.13 -2.60
CA ILE A 67 -0.10 2.93 -1.41
C ILE A 67 -1.19 3.97 -1.17
N THR A 68 -1.54 4.79 -2.17
CA THR A 68 -2.45 5.94 -1.98
C THR A 68 -3.91 5.53 -1.96
N ASN A 69 -4.32 4.63 -2.84
CA ASN A 69 -5.72 4.24 -3.01
C ASN A 69 -6.07 2.91 -2.32
N GLY A 70 -5.06 2.17 -1.83
CA GLY A 70 -5.24 0.98 -0.99
C GLY A 70 -4.94 1.25 0.47
N LEU A 71 -3.66 1.43 0.81
CA LEU A 71 -3.19 1.53 2.21
C LEU A 71 -3.60 2.85 2.89
N SER A 72 -3.39 4.00 2.26
CA SER A 72 -3.81 5.28 2.86
C SER A 72 -5.32 5.39 2.99
N ALA A 73 -6.05 4.82 2.04
CA ALA A 73 -7.52 4.82 2.03
C ALA A 73 -8.14 3.90 3.11
N SER A 74 -7.36 2.98 3.70
CA SER A 74 -7.82 2.12 4.79
C SER A 74 -7.54 2.69 6.19
N LEU A 75 -6.90 3.87 6.29
CA LEU A 75 -6.64 4.52 7.56
C LEU A 75 -7.93 5.09 8.17
N ASP A 76 -8.17 4.75 9.43
CA ASP A 76 -9.26 5.29 10.24
C ASP A 76 -8.76 6.50 11.05
N TYR A 77 -9.13 7.69 10.58
CA TYR A 77 -8.76 8.96 11.22
C TYR A 77 -9.67 9.32 12.41
N GLU A 78 -10.79 8.63 12.60
CA GLU A 78 -11.70 8.87 13.72
C GLU A 78 -11.27 8.08 14.97
N ALA A 79 -10.89 6.80 14.79
CA ALA A 79 -10.48 5.94 15.90
C ALA A 79 -9.03 6.16 16.38
N GLY A 80 -8.17 6.78 15.55
CA GLY A 80 -6.73 6.87 15.82
C GLY A 80 -6.03 8.04 15.12
N ALA A 81 -6.60 9.25 15.23
CA ALA A 81 -6.18 10.44 14.49
C ALA A 81 -4.65 10.68 14.43
N ASP A 82 -3.94 10.59 15.56
CA ASP A 82 -2.50 10.86 15.60
C ASP A 82 -1.66 9.80 14.88
N LEU A 83 -2.04 8.51 14.99
CA LEU A 83 -1.33 7.42 14.33
C LEU A 83 -1.68 7.38 12.85
N ALA A 84 -2.97 7.53 12.51
CA ALA A 84 -3.46 7.61 11.15
C ALA A 84 -2.82 8.79 10.40
N ALA A 85 -2.69 9.97 11.02
CA ALA A 85 -2.01 11.12 10.43
C ALA A 85 -0.53 10.84 10.14
N LYS A 86 0.20 10.20 11.07
CA LYS A 86 1.61 9.84 10.87
C LYS A 86 1.79 8.80 9.77
N LEU A 87 0.93 7.79 9.72
CA LEU A 87 0.94 6.77 8.66
C LEU A 87 0.57 7.38 7.31
N GLY A 88 -0.43 8.26 7.26
CA GLY A 88 -0.83 8.99 6.06
C GLY A 88 0.31 9.81 5.48
N ALA A 89 1.00 10.59 6.33
CA ALA A 89 2.17 11.37 5.92
C ALA A 89 3.32 10.46 5.42
N LEU A 90 3.54 9.31 6.05
CA LEU A 90 4.55 8.36 5.63
C LEU A 90 4.21 7.73 4.26
N TYR A 91 2.94 7.39 4.02
CA TYR A 91 2.50 6.88 2.73
C TYR A 91 2.57 7.92 1.61
N GLU A 92 2.24 9.19 1.91
CA GLU A 92 2.42 10.31 0.98
C GLU A 92 3.89 10.47 0.60
N TYR A 93 4.79 10.49 1.59
CA TYR A 93 6.23 10.51 1.36
C TYR A 93 6.70 9.35 0.46
N MET A 94 6.24 8.12 0.71
CA MET A 94 6.60 6.96 -0.13
C MET A 94 6.15 7.16 -1.58
N ALA A 95 4.93 7.67 -1.81
CA ALA A 95 4.41 7.92 -3.15
C ALA A 95 5.24 8.99 -3.90
N GLU A 96 5.57 10.09 -3.24
CA GLU A 96 6.46 11.12 -3.80
C GLU A 96 7.85 10.58 -4.10
N ARG A 97 8.39 9.74 -3.20
CA ARG A 97 9.70 9.12 -3.35
C ARG A 97 9.76 8.16 -4.53
N LEU A 98 8.71 7.37 -4.75
CA LEU A 98 8.56 6.51 -5.93
C LEU A 98 8.45 7.32 -7.22
N LEU A 99 7.72 8.43 -7.22
CA LEU A 99 7.63 9.32 -8.37
C LEU A 99 9.01 9.93 -8.70
N TRP A 100 9.75 10.38 -7.69
CA TRP A 100 11.12 10.86 -7.85
C TRP A 100 12.06 9.78 -8.38
N ALA A 101 11.95 8.55 -7.87
CA ALA A 101 12.70 7.39 -8.37
C ALA A 101 12.43 7.14 -9.86
N ASN A 102 11.18 7.27 -10.30
CA ASN A 102 10.81 7.15 -11.71
C ASN A 102 11.49 8.22 -12.57
N MET A 103 11.39 9.49 -12.16
CA MET A 103 11.93 10.64 -12.90
C MET A 103 13.46 10.62 -12.98
N LYS A 104 14.13 10.13 -11.94
CA LYS A 104 15.59 10.15 -11.82
C LYS A 104 16.26 8.80 -12.12
N ASN A 105 15.49 7.78 -12.47
CA ASN A 105 15.97 6.39 -12.58
C ASN A 105 16.79 5.99 -11.34
N ASN A 106 16.28 6.30 -10.16
CA ASN A 106 17.00 6.07 -8.91
C ASN A 106 16.53 4.79 -8.23
N ALA A 107 17.31 3.71 -8.37
CA ALA A 107 17.02 2.44 -7.75
C ALA A 107 17.12 2.46 -6.21
N ALA A 108 17.98 3.30 -5.63
CA ALA A 108 18.11 3.40 -4.17
C ALA A 108 16.84 3.98 -3.53
N ALA A 109 16.15 4.91 -4.20
CA ALA A 109 14.85 5.41 -3.75
C ALA A 109 13.75 4.34 -3.82
N LEU A 110 13.83 3.39 -4.76
CA LEU A 110 12.93 2.22 -4.75
C LEU A 110 13.24 1.29 -3.56
N ASP A 111 14.51 1.09 -3.24
CA ASP A 111 14.94 0.27 -2.11
C ASP A 111 14.50 0.86 -0.78
N GLU A 112 14.65 2.18 -0.61
CA GLU A 112 14.18 2.92 0.56
C GLU A 112 12.69 2.70 0.82
N VAL A 113 11.84 2.88 -0.20
CA VAL A 113 10.40 2.66 -0.06
C VAL A 113 10.08 1.19 0.21
N THR A 114 10.83 0.25 -0.39
CA THR A 114 10.67 -1.18 -0.12
C THR A 114 10.98 -1.52 1.33
N GLN A 115 12.00 -0.90 1.92
CA GLN A 115 12.36 -1.09 3.33
C GLN A 115 11.26 -0.55 4.25
N LEU A 116 10.78 0.67 4.01
CA LEU A 116 9.71 1.27 4.81
C LEU A 116 8.41 0.43 4.75
N LEU A 117 8.01 -0.02 3.57
CA LEU A 117 6.88 -0.96 3.43
C LEU A 117 7.14 -2.29 4.15
N GLY A 118 8.38 -2.77 4.16
CA GLY A 118 8.79 -3.99 4.86
C GLY A 118 8.66 -3.88 6.38
N GLU A 119 9.03 -2.74 6.95
CA GLU A 119 8.89 -2.45 8.38
C GLU A 119 7.41 -2.42 8.78
N LEU A 120 6.58 -1.68 8.04
CA LEU A 120 5.14 -1.58 8.29
C LEU A 120 4.44 -2.93 8.12
N HIS A 121 4.78 -3.68 7.07
CA HIS A 121 4.27 -5.03 6.84
C HIS A 121 4.60 -5.97 8.01
N SER A 122 5.84 -5.92 8.49
CA SER A 122 6.29 -6.75 9.62
C SER A 122 5.57 -6.39 10.90
N ALA A 123 5.43 -5.10 11.19
CA ALA A 123 4.70 -4.60 12.35
C ALA A 123 3.22 -5.02 12.29
N TRP A 124 2.58 -4.88 11.12
CA TRP A 124 1.20 -5.30 10.93
C TRP A 124 1.03 -6.81 11.10
N ALA A 125 1.89 -7.63 10.51
CA ALA A 125 1.82 -9.10 10.65
C ALA A 125 1.96 -9.58 12.10
N GLN A 126 2.57 -8.79 12.99
CA GLN A 126 2.71 -9.15 14.40
C GLN A 126 1.43 -8.98 15.22
N ILE A 127 0.50 -8.14 14.78
CA ILE A 127 -0.76 -7.85 15.49
C ILE A 127 -1.95 -8.67 14.95
N ALA A 128 -1.67 -9.81 14.31
CA ALA A 128 -2.71 -10.67 13.76
C ALA A 128 -3.71 -11.10 14.84
N PRO A 129 -5.03 -10.97 14.59
CA PRO A 129 -6.06 -11.36 15.55
C PRO A 129 -5.93 -12.86 15.88
N GLY A 130 -5.75 -13.19 17.16
CA GLY A 130 -5.52 -14.56 17.65
C GLY A 130 -4.08 -14.91 18.00
N LYS A 131 -3.12 -13.99 17.81
CA LYS A 131 -1.77 -14.13 18.37
C LYS A 131 -1.81 -13.60 19.81
N GLU A 132 -2.14 -14.46 20.76
CA GLU A 132 -1.99 -14.18 22.19
C GLU A 132 -0.54 -13.74 22.43
N LEU A 133 -0.35 -12.49 22.87
CA LEU A 133 0.96 -11.98 23.27
C LEU A 133 1.42 -12.84 24.45
N ALA A 134 2.25 -13.84 24.16
CA ALA A 134 2.94 -14.60 25.19
C ALA A 134 3.76 -13.60 26.02
N ALA A 135 3.26 -13.35 27.23
CA ALA A 135 3.86 -12.49 28.24
C ALA A 135 5.22 -13.02 28.71
#